data_AF-A0A7X9GD49-F1
#
_entry.id   AF-A0A7X9GD49-F1
#
_cell.length_a   1.000
_cell.length_b   1.000
_cell.length_c   1.000
_cell.angle_alpha   90.00
_cell.angle_beta   90.00
_cell.angle_gamma   90.00
#
_symmetry.space_group_name_H-M   'P 1'
#
loop_
_entity.id
_entity.type
_entity.pdbx_description
1 polymer ?
#
loop_
_entity_poly.entity_id
_entity_poly.type
_entity_poly.pdbx_seq_one_letter_code
_entity_poly.pdbx_strand_id
1 'polypeptide(L)'
;MKKKVIIILILIIITLIPIPMRLKDGGSMEYKAILYKIIKVHKLNEQYQGGYEKGWKINILGIQVYNKTDIKLKSDEVILEAKIVDINNDGMLVEVTKDTKGFGKGNHVSVNISEININIKENLNIDFQIKITFNGSVNESYPPQIDAEKIDIIT
;
A
#
# COMPACT_ATOMS: atom_id res chain seq x y z
N MET A 1 -9.29 -51.68 27.62
CA MET A 1 -8.23 -51.01 26.82
C MET A 1 -8.80 -49.93 25.90
N LYS A 2 -9.87 -50.21 25.12
CA LYS A 2 -10.52 -49.27 24.18
C LYS A 2 -10.90 -47.89 24.79
N LYS A 3 -11.48 -47.86 26.00
CA LYS A 3 -11.86 -46.58 26.67
C LYS A 3 -10.67 -45.66 26.98
N LYS A 4 -9.50 -46.22 27.34
CA LYS A 4 -8.29 -45.43 27.62
C LYS A 4 -7.72 -44.81 26.35
N VAL A 5 -7.75 -45.55 25.24
CA VAL A 5 -7.32 -45.05 23.92
C VAL A 5 -8.20 -43.89 23.46
N ILE A 6 -9.52 -43.99 23.66
CA ILE A 6 -10.47 -42.91 23.32
C ILE A 6 -10.17 -41.64 24.13
N ILE A 7 -9.89 -41.77 25.44
CA ILE A 7 -9.56 -40.61 26.29
C ILE A 7 -8.27 -39.92 25.83
N ILE A 8 -7.24 -40.69 25.49
CA ILE A 8 -5.96 -40.16 24.97
C ILE A 8 -6.16 -39.44 23.63
N LEU A 9 -6.97 -40.00 22.74
CA LEU A 9 -7.26 -39.39 21.45
C LEU A 9 -8.00 -38.05 21.60
N ILE A 10 -8.99 -37.98 22.50
CA ILE A 10 -9.71 -36.75 22.81
C ILE A 10 -8.75 -35.67 23.35
N LEU A 11 -7.84 -36.05 24.25
CA LEU A 11 -6.86 -35.12 24.81
C LEU A 11 -5.94 -34.54 23.75
N ILE A 12 -5.48 -35.36 22.79
CA ILE A 12 -4.65 -34.90 21.66
C ILE A 12 -5.41 -33.93 20.76
N ILE A 13 -6.69 -34.17 20.51
CA ILE A 13 -7.50 -33.26 19.68
C ILE A 13 -7.65 -31.89 20.36
N ILE A 14 -7.89 -31.87 21.68
CA ILE A 14 -8.03 -30.62 22.44
C ILE A 14 -6.73 -29.80 22.41
N THR A 15 -5.56 -30.45 22.45
CA THR A 15 -4.26 -29.74 22.43
C THR A 15 -3.87 -29.17 21.06
N LEU A 16 -4.54 -29.61 19.99
CA LEU A 16 -4.39 -29.06 18.64
C LEU A 16 -5.20 -27.79 18.42
N ILE A 17 -6.20 -27.49 19.25
CA ILE A 17 -7.05 -26.31 19.09
C ILE A 17 -6.25 -25.06 19.51
N PRO A 18 -6.07 -24.08 18.63
CA PRO A 18 -5.30 -22.89 18.95
C PRO A 18 -6.10 -21.94 19.85
N ILE A 19 -5.41 -21.30 20.79
CA ILE A 19 -5.98 -20.27 21.66
C ILE A 19 -5.72 -18.90 21.01
N PRO A 20 -6.76 -18.11 20.69
CA PRO A 20 -6.60 -16.77 20.15
C PRO A 20 -6.19 -15.77 21.25
N MET A 21 -5.22 -14.92 20.96
CA MET A 21 -4.72 -13.85 21.82
C MET A 21 -4.52 -12.58 21.00
N ARG A 22 -4.97 -11.44 21.50
CA ARG A 22 -4.70 -10.14 20.88
C ARG A 22 -3.31 -9.66 21.28
N LEU A 23 -2.53 -9.22 20.30
CA LEU A 23 -1.23 -8.61 20.53
C LEU A 23 -1.40 -7.10 20.80
N LYS A 24 -0.44 -6.52 21.53
CA LYS A 24 -0.41 -5.09 21.88
C LYS A 24 0.27 -4.25 20.79
N ASP A 25 -0.02 -4.53 19.53
CA ASP A 25 0.64 -3.93 18.37
C ASP A 25 -0.32 -3.17 17.44
N GLY A 26 -1.54 -2.89 17.92
CA GLY A 26 -2.56 -2.13 17.18
C GLY A 26 -3.67 -2.99 16.59
N GLY A 27 -3.57 -4.31 16.63
CA GLY A 27 -4.69 -5.18 16.24
C GLY A 27 -4.35 -6.59 15.76
N SER A 28 -3.09 -7.03 15.82
CA SER A 28 -2.75 -8.39 15.41
C SER A 28 -3.36 -9.43 16.35
N MET A 29 -3.69 -10.59 15.77
CA MET A 29 -4.17 -11.75 16.52
C MET A 29 -3.19 -12.90 16.38
N GLU A 30 -2.77 -13.44 17.51
CA GLU A 30 -1.97 -14.65 17.63
C GLU A 30 -2.89 -15.84 17.95
N TYR A 31 -2.79 -16.90 17.16
CA TYR A 31 -3.44 -18.19 17.36
C TYR A 31 -2.37 -19.19 17.74
N LYS A 32 -2.26 -19.48 19.04
CA LYS A 32 -1.19 -20.33 19.59
C LYS A 32 -1.73 -21.70 19.99
N ALA A 33 -1.15 -22.75 19.42
CA ALA A 33 -1.31 -24.13 19.87
C ALA A 33 0.03 -24.64 20.45
N ILE A 34 0.08 -25.90 20.90
CA ILE A 34 1.32 -26.50 21.42
C ILE A 34 2.38 -26.62 20.31
N LEU A 35 1.97 -27.08 19.13
CA LEU A 35 2.88 -27.42 18.02
C LEU A 35 3.10 -26.28 17.04
N TYR A 36 2.21 -25.28 17.00
CA TYR A 36 2.27 -24.22 16.01
C TYR A 36 1.70 -22.91 16.54
N LYS A 37 2.05 -21.82 15.88
CA LYS A 37 1.54 -20.48 16.14
C LYS A 37 1.30 -19.78 14.81
N ILE A 38 0.11 -19.21 14.63
CA ILE A 38 -0.24 -18.40 13.46
C ILE A 38 -0.52 -16.99 13.95
N ILE A 39 0.12 -15.99 13.37
CA ILE A 39 -0.14 -14.58 13.66
C ILE A 39 -0.77 -13.96 12.43
N LYS A 40 -1.99 -13.48 12.58
CA LYS A 40 -2.63 -12.56 11.62
C LYS A 40 -2.16 -11.16 11.96
N VAL A 41 -1.22 -10.65 11.17
CA VAL A 41 -0.60 -9.34 11.37
C VAL A 41 -1.61 -8.25 10.98
N HIS A 42 -1.86 -7.35 11.92
CA HIS A 42 -2.58 -6.11 11.73
C HIS A 42 -1.96 -5.07 12.66
N LYS A 43 -0.72 -4.72 12.34
CA LYS A 43 0.14 -3.91 13.20
C LYS A 43 0.02 -2.45 12.79
N LEU A 44 -0.17 -1.57 13.76
CA LEU A 44 -0.12 -0.13 13.52
C LEU A 44 1.26 0.24 12.99
N ASN A 45 1.30 0.87 11.82
CA ASN A 45 2.53 1.32 11.20
C ASN A 45 2.26 2.62 10.45
N GLU A 46 2.80 3.73 10.98
CA GLU A 46 2.60 5.06 10.41
C GLU A 46 3.20 5.22 9.03
N GLN A 47 4.22 4.41 8.70
CA GLN A 47 4.86 4.36 7.39
C GLN A 47 4.09 3.48 6.42
N TYR A 48 2.95 2.89 6.79
CA TYR A 48 2.16 2.03 5.91
C TYR A 48 1.02 2.80 5.26
N GLN A 49 0.77 2.57 3.96
CA GLN A 49 -0.36 3.14 3.24
C GLN A 49 -1.66 2.58 3.85
N GLY A 50 -2.44 3.44 4.51
CA GLY A 50 -3.62 3.04 5.30
C GLY A 50 -3.34 2.74 6.78
N GLY A 51 -2.12 3.01 7.28
CA GLY A 51 -1.78 3.04 8.72
C GLY A 51 -1.59 1.68 9.40
N TYR A 52 -1.83 0.58 8.69
CA TYR A 52 -1.73 -0.77 9.24
C TYR A 52 -0.99 -1.73 8.31
N GLU A 53 0.13 -2.25 8.79
CA GLU A 53 0.83 -3.39 8.21
C GLU A 53 -0.06 -4.64 8.32
N LYS A 54 -0.30 -5.34 7.21
CA LYS A 54 -1.12 -6.55 7.15
C LYS A 54 -0.31 -7.74 6.67
N GLY A 55 -0.61 -8.92 7.18
CA GLY A 55 0.12 -10.12 6.78
C GLY A 55 -0.18 -11.35 7.62
N TRP A 56 0.64 -12.36 7.42
CA TRP A 56 0.56 -13.65 8.07
C TRP A 56 1.96 -14.16 8.42
N LYS A 57 2.11 -14.62 9.67
CA LYS A 57 3.31 -15.32 10.13
C LYS A 57 2.91 -16.68 10.66
N ILE A 58 3.65 -17.72 10.27
CA ILE A 58 3.40 -19.09 10.76
C ILE A 58 4.71 -19.61 11.36
N ASN A 59 4.59 -20.10 12.58
CA ASN A 59 5.65 -20.78 13.30
C ASN A 59 5.20 -22.21 13.59
N ILE A 60 6.09 -23.17 13.36
CA ILE A 60 5.89 -24.59 13.70
C ILE A 60 7.04 -24.96 14.62
N LEU A 61 6.74 -25.53 15.79
CA LEU A 61 7.73 -25.94 16.78
C LEU A 61 8.74 -24.84 17.15
N GLY A 62 8.27 -23.58 17.18
CA GLY A 62 9.11 -22.40 17.44
C GLY A 62 9.85 -21.85 16.23
N ILE A 63 9.96 -22.61 15.13
CA ILE A 63 10.63 -22.20 13.89
C ILE A 63 9.66 -21.43 13.02
N GLN A 64 10.04 -20.23 12.56
CA GLN A 64 9.24 -19.48 11.59
C GLN A 64 9.40 -20.09 10.20
N VAL A 65 8.31 -20.62 9.65
CA VAL A 65 8.29 -21.30 8.34
C VAL A 65 7.65 -20.44 7.25
N TYR A 66 6.88 -19.43 7.64
CA TYR A 66 6.22 -18.53 6.71
C TYR A 66 6.16 -17.12 7.30
N ASN A 67 6.47 -16.14 6.46
CA ASN A 67 6.37 -14.74 6.77
C ASN A 67 6.00 -14.00 5.50
N LYS A 68 4.75 -13.54 5.41
CA LYS A 68 4.32 -12.67 4.34
C LYS A 68 3.61 -11.48 4.93
N THR A 69 4.23 -10.33 4.79
CA THR A 69 3.61 -9.05 5.05
C THR A 69 3.39 -8.36 3.72
N ASP A 70 2.22 -7.77 3.52
CA ASP A 70 2.00 -6.84 2.42
C ASP A 70 2.93 -5.64 2.64
N ILE A 71 3.63 -5.19 1.61
CA ILE A 71 4.51 -4.01 1.69
C ILE A 71 3.81 -2.91 0.90
N LYS A 72 3.15 -1.99 1.62
CA LYS A 72 2.67 -0.73 1.06
C LYS A 72 3.18 0.38 1.96
N LEU A 73 4.35 0.91 1.63
CA LEU A 73 4.88 2.05 2.35
C LEU A 73 4.08 3.29 1.95
N LYS A 74 3.89 4.23 2.87
CA LYS A 74 3.62 5.62 2.52
C LYS A 74 4.83 6.09 1.75
N SER A 75 4.73 6.11 0.44
CA SER A 75 5.54 6.98 -0.37
C SER A 75 5.36 8.40 0.15
N ASP A 76 6.45 9.16 0.21
CA ASP A 76 6.36 10.61 0.41
C ASP A 76 5.47 11.13 -0.71
N GLU A 77 4.20 11.45 -0.41
CA GLU A 77 3.29 12.05 -1.38
C GLU A 77 3.92 13.37 -1.84
N VAL A 78 4.44 13.37 -3.07
CA VAL A 78 5.02 14.54 -3.69
C VAL A 78 3.91 15.27 -4.43
N ILE A 79 3.80 16.56 -4.13
CA ILE A 79 2.87 17.46 -4.79
C ILE A 79 3.61 18.22 -5.88
N LEU A 80 3.15 18.07 -7.12
CA LEU A 80 3.58 18.85 -8.26
C LEU A 80 2.48 19.84 -8.63
N GLU A 81 2.78 21.13 -8.57
CA GLU A 81 1.93 22.17 -9.14
C GLU A 81 2.38 22.42 -10.58
N ALA A 82 1.45 22.26 -11.52
CA ALA A 82 1.78 22.31 -12.94
C ALA A 82 0.61 22.87 -13.76
N LYS A 83 0.94 23.35 -14.95
CA LYS A 83 0.01 23.83 -15.96
C LYS A 83 -0.10 22.78 -17.06
N ILE A 84 -1.32 22.49 -17.51
CA ILE A 84 -1.52 21.51 -18.59
C ILE A 84 -1.07 22.11 -19.93
N VAL A 85 -0.19 21.38 -20.62
CA VAL A 85 0.33 21.73 -21.95
C VAL A 85 -0.37 20.90 -23.03
N ASP A 86 -0.55 19.61 -22.79
CA ASP A 86 -1.21 18.69 -23.74
C ASP A 86 -1.94 17.56 -22.99
N ILE A 87 -3.01 17.03 -23.59
CA ILE A 87 -3.81 15.92 -23.04
C ILE A 87 -4.01 14.88 -24.12
N ASN A 88 -3.61 13.64 -23.82
CA ASN A 88 -3.79 12.47 -24.67
C ASN A 88 -4.60 11.39 -23.96
N ASN A 89 -4.98 10.33 -24.68
CA ASN A 89 -5.81 9.26 -24.12
C ASN A 89 -5.13 8.54 -22.93
N ASP A 90 -3.80 8.38 -23.01
CA ASP A 90 -3.00 7.62 -22.06
C ASP A 90 -2.35 8.49 -20.96
N GLY A 91 -2.41 9.82 -21.08
CA GLY A 91 -1.72 10.71 -20.14
C GLY A 91 -1.82 12.19 -20.49
N MET A 92 -1.09 13.03 -19.77
CA MET A 92 -1.01 14.47 -20.01
C MET A 92 0.43 14.97 -19.92
N LEU A 93 0.74 16.00 -20.70
CA LEU A 93 1.98 16.76 -20.60
C LEU A 93 1.73 18.01 -19.78
N VAL A 94 2.55 18.24 -18.76
CA VAL A 94 2.40 19.38 -17.86
C VAL A 94 3.70 20.16 -17.74
N GLU A 95 3.59 21.47 -17.61
CA GLU A 95 4.70 22.37 -17.32
C GLU A 95 4.68 22.74 -15.83
N VAL A 96 5.78 22.51 -15.14
CA VAL A 96 5.89 22.73 -13.69
C VAL A 96 5.83 24.23 -13.38
N THR A 97 4.86 24.65 -12.57
CA THR A 97 4.66 26.09 -12.25
C THR A 97 5.48 26.52 -11.04
N LYS A 98 5.88 25.58 -10.18
CA LYS A 98 6.61 25.80 -8.93
C LYS A 98 7.63 24.70 -8.68
N ASP A 99 8.80 25.07 -8.18
CA ASP A 99 9.85 24.10 -7.85
C ASP A 99 9.35 23.07 -6.84
N THR A 100 9.50 21.79 -7.19
CA THR A 100 9.16 20.62 -6.37
C THR A 100 10.36 19.69 -6.34
N LYS A 101 10.47 18.83 -5.32
CA LYS A 101 11.57 17.84 -5.21
C LYS A 101 11.73 17.07 -6.53
N GLY A 102 12.86 17.28 -7.21
CA GLY A 102 13.20 16.62 -8.48
C GLY A 102 12.74 17.34 -9.76
N PHE A 103 11.99 18.44 -9.65
CA PHE A 103 11.43 19.16 -10.80
C PHE A 103 11.53 20.68 -10.62
N GLY A 104 12.27 21.34 -11.52
CA GLY A 104 12.36 22.80 -11.57
C GLY A 104 11.18 23.42 -12.31
N LYS A 105 10.85 24.67 -11.96
CA LYS A 105 9.86 25.49 -12.67
C LYS A 105 10.20 25.60 -14.16
N GLY A 106 9.20 25.41 -15.01
CA GLY A 106 9.33 25.39 -16.48
C GLY A 106 9.71 24.03 -17.07
N ASN A 107 10.01 23.02 -16.23
CA ASN A 107 10.25 21.68 -16.73
C ASN A 107 8.94 21.04 -17.23
N HIS A 108 9.05 20.22 -18.27
CA HIS A 108 7.94 19.44 -18.78
C HIS A 108 7.97 18.04 -18.15
N VAL A 109 6.81 17.55 -17.73
CA VAL A 109 6.63 16.23 -17.11
C VAL A 109 5.47 15.53 -17.79
N SER A 110 5.67 14.26 -18.17
CA SER A 110 4.61 13.41 -18.68
C SER A 110 3.95 12.68 -17.50
N VAL A 111 2.64 12.77 -17.41
CA VAL A 111 1.87 12.22 -16.29
C VAL A 111 0.95 11.14 -16.81
N ASN A 112 1.15 9.93 -16.32
CA ASN A 112 0.29 8.80 -16.63
C ASN A 112 -0.98 8.86 -15.76
N ILE A 113 -2.13 8.64 -16.39
CA ILE A 113 -3.47 8.84 -15.78
C ILE A 113 -4.20 7.49 -15.70
N SER A 114 -3.46 6.38 -15.65
CA SER A 114 -3.95 5.01 -15.85
C SER A 114 -5.12 4.58 -14.94
N GLU A 115 -5.42 5.29 -13.84
CA GLU A 115 -6.54 4.94 -12.94
C GLU A 115 -7.36 6.14 -12.41
N ILE A 116 -7.18 7.36 -12.96
CA ILE A 116 -7.87 8.54 -12.42
C ILE A 116 -9.30 8.61 -12.96
N ASN A 117 -10.27 8.66 -12.05
CA ASN A 117 -11.71 8.75 -12.30
C ASN A 117 -12.04 9.56 -13.56
N ILE A 118 -12.69 8.90 -14.53
CA ILE A 118 -13.09 9.43 -15.85
C ILE A 118 -13.78 10.80 -15.76
N ASN A 119 -14.49 11.08 -14.66
CA ASN A 119 -15.18 12.35 -14.40
C ASN A 119 -14.28 13.59 -14.37
N ILE A 120 -12.96 13.45 -14.14
CA ILE A 120 -12.03 14.60 -14.14
C ILE A 120 -11.55 14.89 -15.58
N LYS A 121 -11.36 13.88 -16.44
CA LYS A 121 -10.88 14.08 -17.83
C LYS A 121 -11.79 14.98 -18.66
N GLU A 122 -13.10 14.91 -18.47
CA GLU A 122 -14.07 15.76 -19.19
C GLU A 122 -14.03 17.24 -18.77
N ASN A 123 -13.44 17.54 -17.60
CA ASN A 123 -13.37 18.89 -17.03
C ASN A 123 -11.94 19.47 -17.05
N LEU A 124 -10.95 18.75 -17.58
CA LEU A 124 -9.59 19.25 -17.73
C LEU A 124 -9.45 19.94 -19.08
N ASN A 125 -8.89 21.15 -19.07
CA ASN A 125 -8.61 21.91 -20.27
C ASN A 125 -7.13 22.30 -20.31
N ILE A 126 -6.63 22.54 -21.52
CA ILE A 126 -5.32 23.14 -21.72
C ILE A 126 -5.28 24.46 -20.95
N ASP A 127 -4.11 24.81 -20.43
CA ASP A 127 -3.85 25.97 -19.59
C ASP A 127 -4.37 25.93 -18.16
N PHE A 128 -5.09 24.88 -17.74
CA PHE A 128 -5.49 24.74 -16.34
C PHE A 128 -4.29 24.50 -15.42
N GLN A 129 -4.33 25.15 -14.27
CA GLN A 129 -3.40 24.86 -13.19
C GLN A 129 -3.95 23.69 -12.38
N ILE A 130 -3.10 22.70 -12.17
CA ILE A 130 -3.44 21.48 -11.47
C ILE A 130 -2.39 21.16 -10.41
N LYS A 131 -2.84 20.44 -9.40
CA LYS A 131 -2.04 19.87 -8.35
C LYS A 131 -2.05 18.36 -8.51
N ILE A 132 -0.87 17.78 -8.69
CA ILE A 132 -0.69 16.35 -8.94
C ILE A 132 -0.02 15.75 -7.72
N THR A 133 -0.66 14.76 -7.10
CA THR A 133 -0.05 13.95 -6.05
C THR A 133 0.44 12.65 -6.65
N PHE A 134 1.70 12.31 -6.40
CA PHE A 134 2.31 11.06 -6.81
C PHE A 134 3.26 10.53 -5.73
N ASN A 135 3.62 9.25 -5.84
CA ASN A 135 4.40 8.52 -4.84
C ASN A 135 5.92 8.82 -4.84
N GLY A 136 6.36 9.88 -5.52
CA GLY A 136 7.78 10.22 -5.66
C GLY A 136 8.55 9.34 -6.66
N SER A 137 7.93 8.32 -7.27
CA SER A 137 8.55 7.53 -8.33
C SER A 137 8.60 8.32 -9.62
N VAL A 138 9.78 8.39 -10.23
CA VAL A 138 10.00 9.06 -11.52
C VAL A 138 10.68 8.09 -12.46
N ASN A 139 10.06 7.85 -13.61
CA ASN A 139 10.67 7.10 -14.71
C ASN A 139 11.61 8.02 -15.49
N GLU A 140 12.85 7.56 -15.67
CA GLU A 140 13.92 8.28 -16.38
C GLU A 140 13.72 8.26 -17.90
N SER A 141 12.65 8.90 -18.37
CA SER A 141 12.37 9.20 -19.78
C SER A 141 12.53 10.70 -20.07
N TYR A 142 12.42 11.11 -21.33
CA TYR A 142 12.45 12.52 -21.73
C TYR A 142 11.21 12.87 -22.56
N PRO A 143 10.29 13.70 -22.06
CA PRO A 143 10.25 14.27 -20.70
C PRO A 143 10.09 13.18 -19.62
N PRO A 144 10.52 13.43 -18.37
CA PRO A 144 10.39 12.48 -17.25
C PRO A 144 8.92 12.11 -17.02
N GLN A 145 8.70 10.86 -16.62
CA GLN A 145 7.36 10.30 -16.45
C GLN A 145 7.03 10.00 -14.99
N ILE A 146 5.81 10.34 -14.56
CA ILE A 146 5.28 10.02 -13.23
C ILE A 146 3.89 9.39 -13.34
N ASP A 147 3.55 8.54 -12.36
CA ASP A 147 2.20 7.98 -12.22
C ASP A 147 1.43 8.79 -11.17
N ALA A 148 0.35 9.45 -11.58
CA ALA A 148 -0.44 10.26 -10.67
C ALA A 148 -1.39 9.41 -9.82
N GLU A 149 -1.37 9.62 -8.51
CA GLU A 149 -2.33 9.04 -7.57
C GLU A 149 -3.59 9.91 -7.44
N LYS A 150 -3.43 11.24 -7.55
CA LYS A 150 -4.53 12.21 -7.46
C LYS A 150 -4.23 13.46 -8.28
N ILE A 151 -5.26 14.04 -8.89
CA ILE A 151 -5.21 15.35 -9.56
C ILE A 151 -6.32 16.23 -8.99
N ASP A 152 -5.96 17.43 -8.53
CA ASP A 152 -6.90 18.48 -8.11
C ASP A 152 -6.73 19.71 -9.03
N ILE A 153 -7.83 20.32 -9.46
CA ILE A 153 -7.79 21.59 -10.22
C ILE A 153 -7.58 22.74 -9.23
N ILE A 154 -6.65 23.63 -9.54
CA ILE A 154 -6.41 24.88 -8.80
C ILE A 154 -7.22 25.96 -9.51
N THR A 155 -8.36 26.34 -8.93
CA THR A 155 -9.19 27.48 -9.38
C THR A 155 -8.50 28.81 -9.08
#